data_AF-A0A4Q9XYU0-F1
#
_entry.id   AF-A0A4Q9XYU0-F1
#
_cell.length_a   1.000
_cell.length_b   1.000
_cell.length_c   1.000
_cell.angle_alpha   90.00
_cell.angle_beta   90.00
_cell.angle_gamma   90.00
#
_symmetry.space_group_name_H-M   'P 1'
#
loop_
_entity.id
_entity.type
_entity.pdbx_description
1 polymer ?
#
loop_
_entity_poly.entity_id
_entity_poly.type
_entity_poly.pdbx_seq_one_letter_code
_entity_poly.pdbx_strand_id
1 'polypeptide(L)' 'MKYGYARVSTTDQKLANQIELLKLAGAEKIFQEKFTGTT' A
#
# COMPACT_ATOMS: atom_id res chain seq x y z
N MET A 1 9.52 10.92 -11.74
CA MET A 1 9.36 9.67 -10.97
C MET A 1 8.04 9.69 -10.23
N LYS A 2 7.21 8.65 -10.38
CA LYS A 2 5.95 8.52 -9.65
C LYS A 2 6.15 7.60 -8.44
N TYR A 3 5.82 8.10 -7.26
CA TYR A 3 5.92 7.34 -6.01
C TYR A 3 4.53 6.95 -5.54
N GLY A 4 4.33 5.67 -5.23
CA GLY A 4 3.11 5.14 -4.64
C GLY A 4 3.28 4.95 -3.14
N TYR A 5 2.24 5.26 -2.37
CA TYR A 5 2.21 4.98 -0.94
C TYR A 5 0.91 4.23 -0.60
N ALA A 6 1.04 3.06 0.02
CA ALA A 6 -0.05 2.22 0.46
C ALA A 6 0.06 1.97 1.96
N ARG A 7 -1.04 2.09 2.70
CA ARG A 7 -1.04 1.87 4.15
C ARG A 7 -2.32 1.18 4.59
N VAL A 8 -2.17 0.18 5.45
CA VAL A 8 -3.28 -0.52 6.10
C VAL A 8 -3.10 -0.56 7.60
N SER A 9 -4.21 -0.45 8.33
CA SER A 9 -4.24 -0.44 9.80
C SER A 9 -4.76 -1.75 10.41
N THR A 10 -5.21 -2.67 9.57
CA THR A 10 -5.71 -3.99 9.98
C THR A 10 -5.26 -5.05 8.98
N THR A 11 -5.04 -6.28 9.48
CA THR A 11 -4.60 -7.42 8.64
C THR A 11 -5.63 -7.81 7.58
N ASP A 12 -6.90 -7.45 7.80
CA ASP A 12 -8.02 -7.72 6.89
C ASP A 12 -8.09 -6.74 5.71
N GLN A 13 -7.46 -5.56 5.82
CA GLN A 13 -7.41 -4.60 4.72
C GLN A 13 -6.47 -5.09 3.63
N LYS A 14 -7.01 -5.23 2.40
CA LYS A 14 -6.24 -5.66 1.23
C LYS A 14 -5.31 -4.57 0.72
N LEU A 15 -4.15 -4.46 1.37
CA LEU A 15 -3.00 -3.68 0.91
C LEU A 15 -2.62 -4.00 -0.55
N ALA A 16 -2.83 -5.26 -0.94
CA ALA A 16 -2.61 -5.74 -2.32
C ALA A 16 -3.41 -4.93 -3.36
N ASN A 17 -4.67 -4.59 -3.09
CA ASN A 17 -5.48 -3.79 -4.03
C ASN A 17 -4.91 -2.38 -4.20
N GLN A 18 -4.44 -1.74 -3.12
CA GLN A 18 -3.82 -0.42 -3.20
C GLN A 18 -2.53 -0.47 -4.03
N ILE A 19 -1.69 -1.49 -3.84
CA ILE A 19 -0.44 -1.66 -4.59
C ILE A 19 -0.72 -1.91 -6.07
N GLU A 20 -1.76 -2.69 -6.39
CA GLU A 20 -2.15 -2.97 -7.77
C GLU A 20 -2.63 -1.69 -8.49
N LEU A 21 -3.46 -0.87 -7.82
CA LEU A 21 -3.87 0.44 -8.32
C LEU A 21 -2.68 1.39 -8.53
N LEU A 22 -1.72 1.39 -7.60
CA LEU A 22 -0.51 2.21 -7.71
C LEU A 22 0.39 1.74 -8.87
N LYS A 23 0.51 0.42 -9.09
CA LYS A 23 1.19 -0.13 -10.28
C LYS A 23 0.49 0.28 -11.57
N LEU A 24 -0.84 0.17 -11.61
CA LEU A 24 -1.64 0.58 -12.78
C LEU A 24 -1.54 2.08 -13.07
N ALA A 25 -1.40 2.92 -12.02
CA ALA A 25 -1.14 4.35 -12.16
C ALA A 25 0.28 4.69 -12.68
N GLY A 26 1.15 3.67 -12.79
CA GLY A 26 2.53 3.80 -13.24
C GLY A 26 3.48 4.30 -12.14
N ALA A 27 3.24 3.93 -10.88
CA ALA A 27 4.18 4.18 -9.79
C ALA A 27 5.45 3.33 -9.98
N GLU A 28 6.61 3.98 -10.08
CA GLU A 28 7.91 3.30 -10.19
C GLU A 28 8.37 2.73 -8.84
N LYS A 29 7.98 3.36 -7.73
CA LYS A 29 8.43 2.98 -6.40
C LYS A 29 7.27 3.07 -5.43
N ILE A 30 6.89 1.93 -4.85
CA ILE A 30 5.73 1.78 -3.99
C ILE A 30 6.21 1.50 -2.57
N PHE A 31 5.86 2.39 -1.65
CA PHE A 31 6.10 2.24 -0.23
C PHE A 31 4.84 1.69 0.42
N GLN A 32 4.99 0.68 1.27
CA GLN A 32 3.89 0.06 1.97
C GLN A 32 4.12 0.09 3.47
N GLU A 33 3.12 0.53 4.23
CA GLU A 33 3.18 0.58 5.68
C GLU A 33 2.02 -0.24 6.27
N LYS A 34 2.36 -1.29 7.02
CA LYS A 34 1.39 -2.13 7.70
C LYS A 34 1.40 -1.80 9.18
N PHE A 35 0.42 -1.03 9.62
CA PHE A 35 0.22 -0.79 11.04
C PHE A 35 -0.57 -1.97 11.62
N THR A 36 0.13 -2.96 12.18
CA THR A 36 -0.50 -3.98 13.01
C THR A 36 -0.66 -3.36 14.40
N GLY A 37 -1.82 -2.77 14.68
CA GLY A 37 -2.11 -2.23 16.00
C GLY A 37 -1.90 -3.32 17.06
N THR A 38 -0.80 -3.23 17.80
CA THR A 38 -0.54 -4.07 18.97
C THR A 38 -1.46 -3.58 20.07
N THR A 39 -2.26 -4.49 20.64
CA THR A 39 -2.88 -4.29 21.96
C THR A 39 -1.82 -4.40 23.03
#